data_AF-A0A9D8EJR4-F1
#
_entry.id   AF-A0A9D8EJR4-F1
#
_cell.length_a   1.000
_cell.length_b   1.000
_cell.length_c   1.000
_cell.angle_alpha   90.00
_cell.angle_beta   90.00
_cell.angle_gamma   90.00
#
_symmetry.space_group_name_H-M   'P 1'
#
loop_
_entity.id
_entity.type
_entity.pdbx_description
1 polymer ?
#
loop_
_entity_poly.entity_id
_entity_poly.type
_entity_poly.pdbx_seq_one_letter_code
_entity_poly.pdbx_strand_id
1 'polypeptide(L)'
;MKMDDKIKFALESTEVLVHPRKFLATYESTTVRYFILTTPFYIEFEGKSSDSETVVREGRITWQKPKLITPYYILRMEGFSNEARQAFQMMANENTDIAMMLYRLKFIKEYDHMDIVSGSIGDVRKKIETDIEKKQDPFCAVIKGIDEYWDISLTKFIYELMLNSAYYSQIPDFNRRSLLDAGPGGLPVLSKDSNGIPVAAKNEIENLFILYRKGEIDAKRLKEEIDSWGLFDYYQDRFFNLFKRSN
;
A
#
# COMPACT_ATOMS: atom_id res chain seq x y z
N MET A 1 28.54 -0.04 -17.58
CA MET A 1 27.53 -0.99 -17.03
C MET A 1 26.18 -0.67 -17.65
N LYS A 2 25.38 -1.66 -18.08
CA LYS A 2 24.03 -1.37 -18.63
C LYS A 2 23.12 -0.87 -17.50
N MET A 3 22.02 -0.19 -17.84
CA MET A 3 21.10 0.34 -16.82
C MET A 3 20.55 -0.76 -15.92
N ASP A 4 20.16 -1.91 -16.49
CA ASP A 4 19.61 -3.05 -15.74
C ASP A 4 20.60 -3.59 -14.71
N ASP A 5 21.89 -3.65 -15.07
CA ASP A 5 22.96 -4.08 -14.15
C ASP A 5 23.10 -3.11 -12.97
N LYS A 6 22.95 -1.80 -13.21
CA LYS A 6 23.03 -0.76 -12.16
C LYS A 6 21.86 -0.89 -11.19
N ILE A 7 20.66 -1.10 -11.72
CA ILE A 7 19.45 -1.32 -10.92
C ILE A 7 19.63 -2.57 -10.06
N LYS A 8 20.07 -3.69 -10.67
CA LYS A 8 20.31 -4.94 -9.95
C LYS A 8 21.35 -4.77 -8.84
N PHE A 9 22.47 -4.12 -9.13
CA PHE A 9 23.50 -3.83 -8.14
C PHE A 9 22.96 -2.99 -6.97
N ALA A 10 22.17 -1.95 -7.24
CA ALA A 10 21.56 -1.12 -6.20
C ALA A 10 20.55 -1.92 -5.34
N LEU A 11 19.73 -2.77 -5.96
CA LEU A 11 18.81 -3.67 -5.24
C LEU A 11 19.56 -4.65 -4.33
N GLU A 12 20.63 -5.25 -4.82
CA GLU A 12 21.48 -6.19 -4.06
C GLU A 12 22.24 -5.48 -2.93
N SER A 13 22.66 -4.25 -3.14
CA SER A 13 23.38 -3.42 -2.15
C SER A 13 22.48 -2.75 -1.12
N THR A 14 21.15 -2.80 -1.33
CA THR A 14 20.19 -2.21 -0.38
C THR A 14 19.92 -3.15 0.77
N GLU A 15 20.07 -2.64 2.00
CA GLU A 15 19.86 -3.38 3.25
C GLU A 15 18.91 -2.60 4.17
N VAL A 16 17.87 -3.26 4.69
CA VAL A 16 17.02 -2.66 5.72
C VAL A 16 17.67 -2.92 7.09
N LEU A 17 18.36 -1.92 7.62
CA LEU A 17 19.09 -2.00 8.88
C LEU A 17 18.14 -2.12 10.08
N VAL A 18 17.01 -1.42 10.02
CA VAL A 18 15.96 -1.43 11.04
C VAL A 18 14.62 -1.58 10.35
N HIS A 19 13.92 -2.67 10.64
CA HIS A 19 12.56 -2.88 10.15
C HIS A 19 11.53 -2.21 11.06
N PRO A 20 10.39 -1.74 10.51
CA PRO A 20 9.23 -1.38 11.32
C PRO A 20 8.84 -2.51 12.26
N ARG A 21 8.47 -2.17 13.51
CA ARG A 21 8.04 -3.15 14.52
C ARG A 21 6.65 -3.72 14.23
N LYS A 22 5.86 -3.04 13.39
CA LYS A 22 4.54 -3.47 12.94
C LYS A 22 4.44 -3.44 11.42
N PHE A 23 3.65 -4.36 10.87
CA PHE A 23 3.25 -4.37 9.47
C PHE A 23 2.20 -3.30 9.17
N LEU A 24 1.98 -3.01 7.88
CA LEU A 24 0.92 -2.12 7.44
C LEU A 24 -0.44 -2.62 7.96
N ALA A 25 -1.20 -1.73 8.57
CA ALA A 25 -2.49 -2.05 9.15
C ALA A 25 -3.51 -2.48 8.08
N THR A 26 -4.43 -3.36 8.48
CA THR A 26 -5.48 -3.91 7.60
C THR A 26 -6.70 -3.00 7.50
N TYR A 27 -7.02 -2.26 8.57
CA TYR A 27 -8.31 -1.56 8.69
C TYR A 27 -8.19 -0.04 8.83
N GLU A 28 -6.98 0.50 8.74
CA GLU A 28 -6.69 1.93 8.86
C GLU A 28 -5.50 2.30 7.98
N SER A 29 -5.25 3.61 7.82
CA SER A 29 -4.05 4.09 7.15
C SER A 29 -2.81 3.90 8.00
N THR A 30 -1.69 3.54 7.39
CA THR A 30 -0.38 3.45 8.05
C THR A 30 0.56 4.48 7.48
N THR A 31 1.22 5.27 8.33
CA THR A 31 2.31 6.16 7.93
C THR A 31 3.62 5.61 8.47
N VAL A 32 4.58 5.36 7.58
CA VAL A 32 5.92 4.90 7.94
C VAL A 32 6.91 6.03 7.73
N ARG A 33 7.68 6.35 8.76
CA ARG A 33 8.86 7.23 8.68
C ARG A 33 10.06 6.40 8.23
N TYR A 34 10.80 6.87 7.25
CA TYR A 34 12.00 6.20 6.78
C TYR A 34 13.22 7.11 6.88
N PHE A 35 14.38 6.49 7.07
CA PHE A 35 15.68 7.10 6.93
C PHE A 35 16.51 6.29 5.94
N ILE A 36 17.04 6.92 4.90
CA ILE A 36 18.00 6.29 3.98
C ILE A 36 19.38 6.84 4.30
N LEU A 37 20.30 5.94 4.61
CA LEU A 37 21.69 6.22 4.94
C LEU A 37 22.59 5.77 3.79
N THR A 38 23.38 6.69 3.26
CA THR A 38 24.33 6.43 2.18
C THR A 38 25.66 7.12 2.48
N THR A 39 26.75 6.59 1.92
CA THR A 39 28.04 7.29 1.92
C THR A 39 28.02 8.32 0.78
N PRO A 40 28.32 9.61 1.03
CA PRO A 40 28.34 10.62 -0.02
C PRO A 40 29.32 10.27 -1.15
N PHE A 41 28.86 10.37 -2.40
CA PHE A 41 29.66 10.00 -3.57
C PHE A 41 30.98 10.78 -3.69
N TYR A 42 31.02 12.03 -3.24
CA TYR A 42 32.22 12.87 -3.37
C TYR A 42 33.39 12.45 -2.46
N ILE A 43 33.16 11.68 -1.40
CA ILE A 43 34.20 11.26 -0.44
C ILE A 43 35.30 10.46 -1.13
N GLU A 44 34.92 9.66 -2.14
CA GLU A 44 35.86 8.87 -2.95
C GLU A 44 36.86 9.77 -3.71
N PHE A 45 36.42 10.95 -4.16
CA PHE A 45 37.26 11.92 -4.88
C PHE A 45 38.13 12.75 -3.95
N GLU A 46 37.70 12.96 -2.70
CA GLU A 46 38.46 13.70 -1.70
C GLU A 46 39.50 12.83 -0.95
N GLY A 47 39.54 11.51 -1.22
CA GLY A 47 40.43 10.58 -0.52
C GLY A 47 40.13 10.45 0.98
N LYS A 48 38.92 10.84 1.41
CA LYS A 48 38.45 10.71 2.78
C LYS A 48 37.96 9.29 3.04
N SER A 49 37.95 8.87 4.30
CA SER A 49 37.36 7.58 4.69
C SER A 49 35.85 7.58 4.45
N SER A 50 35.29 6.44 4.02
CA SER A 50 33.84 6.20 3.92
C SER A 50 33.10 6.35 5.25
N ASP A 51 33.84 6.34 6.37
CA ASP A 51 33.31 6.50 7.72
C ASP A 51 33.30 7.97 8.20
N SER A 52 33.73 8.91 7.36
CA SER A 52 33.83 10.32 7.75
C SER A 52 32.48 11.04 7.76
N GLU A 53 31.62 10.77 6.79
CA GLU A 53 30.33 11.45 6.63
C GLU A 53 29.28 10.47 6.09
N THR A 54 28.02 10.75 6.40
CA THR A 54 26.85 9.98 5.96
C THR A 54 25.79 10.94 5.46
N VAL A 55 25.20 10.67 4.30
CA VAL A 55 23.98 11.34 3.85
C VAL A 55 22.79 10.66 4.53
N VAL A 56 21.93 11.47 5.14
CA VAL A 56 20.68 11.05 5.75
C VAL A 56 19.55 11.66 4.95
N ARG A 57 18.70 10.81 4.36
CA ARG A 57 17.44 11.25 3.73
C ARG A 57 16.28 10.78 4.59
N GLU A 58 15.49 11.72 5.11
CA GLU A 58 14.30 11.43 5.90
C GLU A 58 13.03 11.73 5.11
N GLY A 59 12.06 10.82 5.17
CA GLY A 59 10.72 11.08 4.64
C GLY A 59 9.64 10.19 5.26
N ARG A 60 8.42 10.32 4.73
CA ARG A 60 7.23 9.57 5.17
C ARG A 60 6.46 9.01 3.99
N ILE A 61 5.95 7.79 4.14
CA ILE A 61 5.05 7.18 3.17
C ILE A 61 3.76 6.80 3.88
N THR A 62 2.63 7.15 3.28
CA THR A 62 1.30 6.81 3.81
C THR A 62 0.62 5.82 2.89
N TRP A 63 0.34 4.63 3.42
CA TRP A 63 -0.57 3.66 2.84
C TRP A 63 -1.96 3.92 3.39
N GLN A 64 -2.92 4.16 2.51
CA GLN A 64 -4.33 4.12 2.91
C GLN A 64 -4.72 2.69 3.24
N LYS A 65 -5.83 2.55 3.98
CA LYS A 65 -6.43 1.24 4.30
C LYS A 65 -6.52 0.39 3.01
N PRO A 66 -5.94 -0.82 2.99
CA PRO A 66 -6.03 -1.70 1.83
C PRO A 66 -7.48 -2.12 1.58
N LYS A 67 -7.84 -2.26 0.31
CA LYS A 67 -9.19 -2.65 -0.09
C LYS A 67 -9.16 -3.98 -0.83
N LEU A 68 -9.96 -4.93 -0.36
CA LEU A 68 -10.23 -6.13 -1.12
C LEU A 68 -11.20 -5.81 -2.27
N ILE A 69 -10.88 -6.27 -3.48
CA ILE A 69 -11.63 -6.02 -4.71
C ILE A 69 -11.69 -7.27 -5.58
N THR A 70 -12.57 -7.27 -6.59
CA THR A 70 -12.69 -8.31 -7.63
C THR A 70 -12.15 -7.83 -8.97
N PRO A 71 -11.96 -8.73 -9.96
CA PRO A 71 -11.70 -8.32 -11.34
C PRO A 71 -12.75 -7.36 -11.91
N TYR A 72 -14.03 -7.58 -11.58
CA TYR A 72 -15.11 -6.68 -12.00
C TYR A 72 -14.96 -5.26 -11.45
N TYR A 73 -14.42 -5.11 -10.24
CA TYR A 73 -14.10 -3.81 -9.67
C TYR A 73 -13.06 -3.05 -10.51
N ILE A 74 -12.05 -3.76 -11.03
CA ILE A 74 -10.99 -3.17 -11.86
C ILE A 74 -11.55 -2.69 -13.20
N LEU A 75 -12.48 -3.43 -13.82
CA LEU A 75 -13.08 -3.06 -15.11
C LEU A 75 -13.79 -1.70 -15.13
N ARG A 76 -14.24 -1.26 -13.95
CA ARG A 76 -14.91 0.04 -13.76
C ARG A 76 -13.96 1.17 -13.38
N MET A 77 -12.68 0.87 -13.19
CA MET A 77 -11.66 1.89 -13.07
C MET A 77 -11.42 2.57 -14.43
N GLU A 78 -11.10 3.86 -14.38
CA GLU A 78 -10.70 4.63 -15.55
C GLU A 78 -9.32 4.21 -16.06
N GLY A 79 -9.02 4.52 -17.32
CA GLY A 79 -7.68 4.33 -17.91
C GLY A 79 -7.54 3.17 -18.90
N PHE A 80 -8.51 2.25 -18.98
CA PHE A 80 -8.52 1.20 -20.00
C PHE A 80 -9.13 1.67 -21.33
N SER A 81 -8.49 1.29 -22.45
CA SER A 81 -9.13 1.34 -23.78
C SER A 81 -10.32 0.38 -23.84
N ASN A 82 -11.17 0.52 -24.85
CA ASN A 82 -12.34 -0.36 -25.01
C ASN A 82 -11.93 -1.81 -25.26
N GLU A 83 -10.92 -2.03 -26.09
CA GLU A 83 -10.36 -3.35 -26.42
C GLU A 83 -9.73 -4.00 -25.19
N ALA A 84 -8.96 -3.23 -24.42
CA ALA A 84 -8.36 -3.71 -23.17
C ALA A 84 -9.42 -4.09 -22.13
N ARG A 85 -10.51 -3.31 -22.04
CA ARG A 85 -11.65 -3.62 -21.16
C ARG A 85 -12.35 -4.91 -21.59
N GLN A 86 -12.56 -5.14 -22.89
CA GLN A 86 -13.13 -6.39 -23.40
C GLN A 86 -12.22 -7.59 -23.14
N ALA A 87 -10.91 -7.45 -23.42
CA ALA A 87 -9.94 -8.51 -23.15
C ALA A 87 -9.90 -8.87 -21.65
N PHE A 88 -9.89 -7.86 -20.77
CA PHE A 88 -9.91 -8.10 -19.33
C PHE A 88 -11.24 -8.69 -18.86
N GLN A 89 -12.37 -8.32 -19.46
CA GLN A 89 -13.67 -8.91 -19.17
C GLN A 89 -13.70 -10.41 -19.52
N MET A 90 -13.07 -10.83 -20.63
CA MET A 90 -12.94 -12.24 -20.99
C MET A 90 -12.13 -13.00 -19.94
N MET A 91 -10.99 -12.47 -19.49
CA MET A 91 -10.16 -13.09 -18.45
C MET A 91 -10.84 -13.10 -17.07
N ALA A 92 -11.54 -12.02 -16.71
CA ALA A 92 -12.27 -11.90 -15.45
C ALA A 92 -13.37 -12.95 -15.30
N ASN A 93 -13.94 -13.43 -16.42
CA ASN A 93 -14.96 -14.48 -16.41
C ASN A 93 -14.42 -15.85 -16.01
N GLU A 94 -13.12 -16.10 -16.16
CA GLU A 94 -12.50 -17.37 -15.73
C GLU A 94 -12.39 -17.46 -14.21
N ASN A 95 -12.24 -16.32 -13.54
CA ASN A 95 -12.00 -16.23 -12.11
C ASN A 95 -12.68 -14.99 -11.48
N THR A 96 -14.01 -14.98 -11.48
CA THR A 96 -14.82 -13.78 -11.15
C THR A 96 -14.62 -13.26 -9.74
N ASP A 97 -14.20 -14.11 -8.81
CA ASP A 97 -14.17 -13.83 -7.38
C ASP A 97 -12.78 -13.81 -6.78
N ILE A 98 -11.71 -13.89 -7.59
CA ILE A 98 -10.34 -13.76 -7.08
C ILE A 98 -10.24 -12.49 -6.24
N ALA A 99 -9.76 -12.67 -5.02
CA ALA A 99 -9.55 -11.57 -4.10
C ALA A 99 -8.25 -10.86 -4.49
N MET A 100 -8.38 -9.61 -4.91
CA MET A 100 -7.25 -8.72 -5.15
C MET A 100 -7.19 -7.65 -4.07
N MET A 101 -5.99 -7.20 -3.71
CA MET A 101 -5.79 -6.14 -2.73
C MET A 101 -5.31 -4.87 -3.41
N LEU A 102 -6.15 -3.85 -3.37
CA LEU A 102 -5.84 -2.52 -3.87
C LEU A 102 -5.24 -1.67 -2.75
N TYR A 103 -3.99 -1.27 -2.93
CA TYR A 103 -3.37 -0.24 -2.11
C TYR A 103 -3.48 1.11 -2.79
N ARG A 104 -4.00 2.09 -2.06
CA ARG A 104 -3.86 3.49 -2.45
C ARG A 104 -2.66 4.07 -1.69
N LEU A 105 -1.56 4.24 -2.41
CA LEU A 105 -0.34 4.84 -1.88
C LEU A 105 -0.39 6.35 -2.08
N LYS A 106 -0.10 7.10 -1.02
CA LYS A 106 0.20 8.53 -1.13
C LYS A 106 1.64 8.75 -0.71
N PHE A 107 2.47 9.11 -1.69
CA PHE A 107 3.81 9.61 -1.43
C PHE A 107 3.68 11.04 -0.96
N ILE A 108 3.89 11.26 0.34
CA ILE A 108 4.10 12.61 0.85
C ILE A 108 5.60 12.85 0.77
N LYS A 109 6.04 13.28 -0.42
CA LYS A 109 7.37 13.92 -0.58
C LYS A 109 7.27 15.33 0.01
N GLU A 110 7.03 15.44 1.32
CA GLU A 110 7.39 16.66 2.04
C GLU A 110 8.90 16.75 1.87
N TYR A 111 9.38 17.74 1.10
CA TYR A 111 10.78 17.97 0.72
C TYR A 111 11.75 17.26 1.68
N ASP A 112 12.29 16.12 1.23
CA ASP A 112 13.10 15.21 2.02
C ASP A 112 14.18 16.02 2.76
N HIS A 113 14.16 15.97 4.09
CA HIS A 113 15.28 16.48 4.88
C HIS A 113 16.50 15.63 4.49
N MET A 114 17.35 16.20 3.64
CA MET A 114 18.64 15.65 3.27
C MET A 114 19.70 16.41 4.06
N ASP A 115 20.33 15.69 4.98
CA ASP A 115 21.43 16.22 5.78
C ASP A 115 22.68 15.39 5.53
N ILE A 116 23.84 16.04 5.45
CA ILE A 116 25.13 15.37 5.50
C ILE A 116 25.66 15.55 6.91
N VAL A 117 25.87 14.44 7.61
CA VAL A 117 26.31 14.44 9.01
C VAL A 117 27.65 13.74 9.12
N SER A 118 28.49 14.21 10.04
CA SER A 118 29.76 13.55 10.34
C SER A 118 29.55 12.22 11.07
N GLY A 119 30.36 11.23 10.70
CA GLY A 119 30.37 9.88 11.25
C GLY A 119 29.94 8.81 10.26
N SER A 120 30.19 7.56 10.63
CA SER A 120 29.86 6.40 9.83
C SER A 120 28.35 6.14 9.79
N ILE A 121 27.89 5.39 8.79
CA ILE A 121 26.50 4.90 8.71
C ILE A 121 26.12 4.17 10.01
N GLY A 122 27.05 3.42 10.61
CA GLY A 122 26.81 2.70 11.87
C GLY A 122 26.56 3.62 13.06
N ASP A 123 27.30 4.73 13.15
CA ASP A 123 27.13 5.70 14.24
C ASP A 123 25.81 6.47 14.09
N VAL A 124 25.48 6.87 12.86
CA VAL A 124 24.23 7.56 12.53
C VAL A 124 23.03 6.64 12.77
N ARG A 125 23.12 5.38 12.32
CA ARG A 125 22.12 4.34 12.59
C ARG A 125 21.81 4.23 14.08
N LYS A 126 22.83 4.10 14.94
CA LYS A 126 22.64 3.98 16.40
C LYS A 126 21.93 5.19 17.01
N LYS A 127 22.26 6.40 16.54
CA LYS A 127 21.59 7.62 16.99
C LYS A 127 20.11 7.61 16.62
N ILE A 128 19.79 7.22 15.38
CA ILE A 128 18.41 7.11 14.88
C ILE A 128 17.66 6.01 15.64
N GLU A 129 18.25 4.82 15.83
CA GLU A 129 17.67 3.72 16.61
C GLU A 129 17.30 4.17 18.04
N THR A 130 18.20 4.91 18.69
CA THR A 130 17.95 5.46 20.04
C THR A 130 16.76 6.43 20.05
N ASP A 131 16.59 7.25 19.00
CA ASP A 131 15.44 8.16 18.86
C ASP A 131 14.14 7.38 18.64
N ILE A 132 14.16 6.35 17.77
CA ILE A 132 13.03 5.46 17.52
C ILE A 132 12.58 4.77 18.81
N GLU A 133 13.53 4.26 19.61
CA GLU A 133 13.25 3.61 20.89
C GLU A 133 12.61 4.56 21.89
N LYS A 134 13.15 5.78 22.02
CA LYS A 134 12.62 6.82 22.92
C LYS A 134 11.19 7.23 22.54
N LYS A 135 10.91 7.37 21.25
CA LYS A 135 9.60 7.76 20.72
C LYS A 135 8.60 6.60 20.71
N GLN A 136 9.09 5.37 20.88
CA GLN A 136 8.31 4.13 20.74
C GLN A 136 7.55 4.06 19.40
N ASP A 137 8.10 4.63 18.34
CA ASP A 137 7.45 4.67 17.03
C ASP A 137 7.50 3.26 16.39
N PRO A 138 6.35 2.58 16.20
CA PRO A 138 6.33 1.24 15.65
C PRO A 138 6.50 1.21 14.13
N PHE A 139 6.40 2.36 13.45
CA PHE A 139 6.40 2.50 12.00
C PHE A 139 7.60 3.32 11.52
N CYS A 140 8.79 2.95 11.99
CA CYS A 140 10.04 3.57 11.55
C CYS A 140 10.98 2.55 10.91
N ALA A 141 11.65 2.95 9.83
CA ALA A 141 12.63 2.13 9.13
C ALA A 141 13.95 2.88 8.90
N VAL A 142 15.06 2.16 8.95
CA VAL A 142 16.38 2.66 8.57
C VAL A 142 16.91 1.76 7.45
N ILE A 143 17.26 2.37 6.33
CA ILE A 143 17.63 1.70 5.08
C ILE A 143 19.04 2.15 4.72
N LYS A 144 19.93 1.22 4.43
CA LYS A 144 21.22 1.50 3.83
C LYS A 144 21.12 1.30 2.32
N GLY A 145 21.68 2.23 1.57
CA GLY A 145 21.68 2.18 0.11
C GLY A 145 22.95 2.78 -0.50
N ILE A 146 22.91 2.94 -1.82
CA ILE A 146 23.93 3.67 -2.58
C ILE A 146 23.40 5.07 -2.87
N ASP A 147 24.25 6.08 -2.71
CA ASP A 147 23.84 7.49 -2.77
C ASP A 147 23.17 7.87 -4.09
N GLU A 148 23.72 7.42 -5.22
CA GLU A 148 23.20 7.70 -6.56
C GLU A 148 21.87 6.98 -6.86
N TYR A 149 21.54 5.92 -6.10
CA TYR A 149 20.41 5.01 -6.36
C TYR A 149 19.51 4.84 -5.12
N TRP A 150 19.45 5.86 -4.27
CA TRP A 150 18.69 5.82 -3.01
C TRP A 150 17.19 5.54 -3.23
N ASP A 151 16.64 5.97 -4.36
CA ASP A 151 15.24 5.78 -4.74
C ASP A 151 14.94 4.32 -5.11
N ILE A 152 15.91 3.60 -5.67
CA ILE A 152 15.85 2.15 -5.86
C ILE A 152 15.81 1.45 -4.49
N SER A 153 16.62 1.89 -3.53
CA SER A 153 16.59 1.36 -2.16
C SER A 153 15.22 1.57 -1.50
N LEU A 154 14.64 2.76 -1.65
CA LEU A 154 13.30 3.06 -1.15
C LEU A 154 12.23 2.17 -1.81
N THR A 155 12.32 1.98 -3.13
CA THR A 155 11.38 1.15 -3.90
C THR A 155 11.42 -0.31 -3.44
N LYS A 156 12.62 -0.86 -3.23
CA LYS A 156 12.80 -2.21 -2.67
C LYS A 156 12.11 -2.33 -1.30
N PHE A 157 12.37 -1.38 -0.40
CA PHE A 157 11.76 -1.37 0.92
C PHE A 157 10.23 -1.33 0.87
N ILE A 158 9.65 -0.46 0.03
CA ILE A 158 8.19 -0.37 -0.15
C ILE A 158 7.62 -1.72 -0.59
N TYR A 159 8.22 -2.35 -1.60
CA TYR A 159 7.78 -3.62 -2.13
C TYR A 159 7.84 -4.73 -1.06
N GLU A 160 8.96 -4.86 -0.36
CA GLU A 160 9.14 -5.87 0.70
C GLU A 160 8.18 -5.64 1.87
N LEU A 161 7.98 -4.39 2.29
CA LEU A 161 7.05 -4.07 3.37
C LEU A 161 5.60 -4.42 2.96
N MET A 162 5.18 -4.09 1.74
CA MET A 162 3.86 -4.45 1.24
C MET A 162 3.67 -5.96 1.17
N LEU A 163 4.64 -6.69 0.61
CA LEU A 163 4.58 -8.15 0.48
C LEU A 163 4.48 -8.83 1.86
N ASN A 164 5.35 -8.44 2.79
CA ASN A 164 5.33 -8.98 4.15
C ASN A 164 4.05 -8.60 4.90
N SER A 165 3.55 -7.37 4.73
CA SER A 165 2.29 -6.95 5.37
C SER A 165 1.09 -7.71 4.83
N ALA A 166 1.05 -7.95 3.51
CA ALA A 166 0.03 -8.77 2.88
C ALA A 166 0.01 -10.18 3.48
N TYR A 167 1.18 -10.82 3.55
CA TYR A 167 1.31 -12.20 3.97
C TYR A 167 1.12 -12.41 5.48
N TYR A 168 1.79 -11.61 6.31
CA TYR A 168 1.82 -11.82 7.77
C TYR A 168 0.72 -11.09 8.54
N SER A 169 0.05 -10.10 7.95
CA SER A 169 -0.99 -9.31 8.64
C SER A 169 -2.33 -9.34 7.90
N GLN A 170 -2.38 -8.80 6.69
CA GLN A 170 -3.64 -8.43 6.05
C GLN A 170 -4.45 -9.64 5.58
N ILE A 171 -3.82 -10.59 4.89
CA ILE A 171 -4.49 -11.85 4.49
C ILE A 171 -4.97 -12.63 5.73
N PRO A 172 -4.15 -12.87 6.77
CA PRO A 172 -4.62 -13.48 8.02
C PRO A 172 -5.80 -12.74 8.66
N ASP A 173 -5.77 -11.42 8.70
CA ASP A 173 -6.86 -10.60 9.26
C ASP A 173 -8.16 -10.73 8.45
N PHE A 174 -8.07 -10.73 7.13
CA PHE A 174 -9.22 -10.95 6.25
C PHE A 174 -9.79 -12.37 6.42
N ASN A 175 -8.93 -13.39 6.52
CA ASN A 175 -9.35 -14.77 6.81
C ASN A 175 -10.08 -14.88 8.16
N ARG A 176 -9.55 -14.25 9.22
CA ARG A 176 -10.19 -14.25 10.56
C ARG A 176 -11.58 -13.61 10.57
N ARG A 177 -11.84 -12.68 9.64
CA ARG A 177 -13.16 -12.05 9.46
C ARG A 177 -14.03 -12.74 8.41
N SER A 178 -13.63 -13.91 7.93
CA SER A 178 -14.36 -14.66 6.89
C SER A 178 -14.65 -13.82 5.64
N LEU A 179 -13.65 -13.02 5.23
CA LEU A 179 -13.72 -12.22 4.00
C LEU A 179 -13.08 -12.94 2.80
N LEU A 180 -12.36 -14.03 3.05
CA LEU A 180 -11.66 -14.82 2.05
C LEU A 180 -11.98 -16.31 2.22
N ASP A 181 -12.18 -17.00 1.10
CA ASP A 181 -12.31 -18.44 0.99
C ASP A 181 -11.17 -19.02 0.12
N ALA A 182 -11.00 -20.35 0.17
CA ALA A 182 -10.09 -21.05 -0.71
C ALA A 182 -10.75 -21.31 -2.07
N GLY A 183 -10.26 -20.65 -3.11
CA GLY A 183 -10.73 -20.83 -4.49
C GLY A 183 -10.01 -21.96 -5.23
N PRO A 184 -10.34 -22.15 -6.53
CA PRO A 184 -9.66 -23.10 -7.40
C PRO A 184 -8.14 -22.87 -7.41
N GLY A 185 -7.37 -23.96 -7.36
CA GLY A 185 -5.90 -23.89 -7.36
C GLY A 185 -5.28 -23.27 -6.09
N GLY A 186 -6.05 -23.08 -5.03
CA GLY A 186 -5.58 -22.49 -3.77
C GLY A 186 -5.48 -20.96 -3.79
N LEU A 187 -6.00 -20.31 -4.84
CA LEU A 187 -6.05 -18.85 -4.90
C LEU A 187 -7.09 -18.31 -3.90
N PRO A 188 -6.80 -17.22 -3.18
CA PRO A 188 -7.78 -16.59 -2.30
C PRO A 188 -8.91 -15.98 -3.16
N VAL A 189 -10.14 -16.30 -2.82
CA VAL A 189 -11.35 -15.70 -3.42
C VAL A 189 -12.14 -14.98 -2.33
N LEU A 190 -12.94 -13.98 -2.71
CA LEU A 190 -13.80 -13.30 -1.75
C LEU A 190 -14.90 -14.23 -1.24
N SER A 191 -15.06 -14.30 0.08
CA SER A 191 -16.19 -15.02 0.67
C SER A 191 -17.50 -14.37 0.26
N LYS A 192 -18.49 -15.21 -0.03
CA LYS A 192 -19.83 -14.77 -0.46
C LYS A 192 -20.89 -15.12 0.59
N ASP A 193 -21.91 -14.28 0.68
CA ASP A 193 -23.10 -14.59 1.48
C ASP A 193 -24.05 -15.54 0.72
N SER A 194 -25.18 -15.89 1.35
CA SER A 194 -26.19 -16.79 0.77
C SER A 194 -26.80 -16.29 -0.55
N ASN A 195 -26.68 -14.99 -0.86
CA ASN A 195 -27.16 -14.39 -2.10
C ASN A 195 -26.05 -14.30 -3.16
N GLY A 196 -24.87 -14.87 -2.90
CA GLY A 196 -23.72 -14.83 -3.80
C GLY A 196 -22.98 -13.48 -3.79
N ILE A 197 -23.24 -12.61 -2.82
CA ILE A 197 -22.64 -11.28 -2.74
C ILE A 197 -21.36 -11.35 -1.91
N PRO A 198 -20.24 -10.77 -2.39
CA PRO A 198 -19.02 -10.70 -1.59
C PRO A 198 -19.27 -10.00 -0.24
N VAL A 199 -18.91 -10.67 0.85
CA VAL A 199 -19.11 -10.17 2.22
C VAL A 199 -18.38 -8.84 2.41
N ALA A 200 -17.19 -8.71 1.83
CA ALA A 200 -16.43 -7.46 1.84
C ALA A 200 -17.19 -6.29 1.18
N ALA A 201 -17.81 -6.52 0.02
CA ALA A 201 -18.59 -5.53 -0.71
C ALA A 201 -19.82 -5.08 0.09
N LYS A 202 -20.55 -6.05 0.66
CA LYS A 202 -21.71 -5.79 1.50
C LYS A 202 -21.33 -4.92 2.70
N ASN A 203 -20.31 -5.31 3.46
CA ASN A 203 -19.85 -4.55 4.63
C ASN A 203 -19.50 -3.10 4.28
N GLU A 204 -18.85 -2.87 3.15
CA GLU A 204 -18.48 -1.53 2.69
C GLU A 204 -19.69 -0.70 2.28
N ILE A 205 -20.56 -1.26 1.43
CA ILE A 205 -21.76 -0.57 0.94
C ILE A 205 -22.71 -0.23 2.11
N GLU A 206 -22.92 -1.17 3.04
CA GLU A 206 -23.71 -0.93 4.25
C GLU A 206 -23.17 0.25 5.08
N ASN A 207 -21.84 0.32 5.23
CA ASN A 207 -21.21 1.44 5.93
C ASN A 207 -21.41 2.76 5.17
N LEU A 208 -21.31 2.77 3.84
CA LEU A 208 -21.58 3.98 3.05
C LEU A 208 -23.04 4.45 3.18
N PHE A 209 -24.02 3.54 3.24
CA PHE A 209 -25.39 3.91 3.56
C PHE A 209 -25.55 4.57 4.94
N ILE A 210 -24.71 4.20 5.92
CA ILE A 210 -24.69 4.84 7.24
C ILE A 210 -24.08 6.24 7.13
N LEU A 211 -22.92 6.37 6.47
CA LEU A 211 -22.23 7.64 6.29
C LEU A 211 -23.09 8.65 5.50
N TYR A 212 -23.80 8.20 4.47
CA TYR A 212 -24.74 9.04 3.73
C TYR A 212 -25.86 9.57 4.63
N ARG A 213 -26.46 8.72 5.46
CA ARG A 213 -27.51 9.11 6.41
C ARG A 213 -27.03 10.11 7.47
N LYS A 214 -25.72 10.11 7.77
CA LYS A 214 -25.08 11.09 8.64
C LYS A 214 -24.68 12.38 7.93
N GLY A 215 -24.83 12.47 6.61
CA GLY A 215 -24.43 13.63 5.80
C GLY A 215 -22.92 13.72 5.56
N GLU A 216 -22.16 12.65 5.81
CA GLU A 216 -20.70 12.64 5.67
C GLU A 216 -20.24 12.38 4.22
N ILE A 217 -21.11 11.82 3.39
CA ILE A 217 -20.88 11.59 1.96
C ILE A 217 -22.13 11.96 1.15
N ASP A 218 -21.94 12.25 -0.14
CA ASP A 218 -23.04 12.42 -1.07
C ASP A 218 -23.54 11.07 -1.63
N ALA A 219 -24.68 11.10 -2.31
CA ALA A 219 -25.26 9.90 -2.92
C ALA A 219 -24.43 9.41 -4.13
N LYS A 220 -23.67 10.31 -4.77
CA LYS A 220 -22.83 10.00 -5.93
C LYS A 220 -21.74 9.00 -5.53
N ARG A 221 -21.03 9.27 -4.43
CA ARG A 221 -19.98 8.38 -3.90
C ARG A 221 -20.53 7.01 -3.53
N LEU A 222 -21.72 6.93 -2.93
CA LEU A 222 -22.38 5.66 -2.64
C LEU A 222 -22.72 4.90 -3.94
N LYS A 223 -23.24 5.59 -4.96
CA LYS A 223 -23.57 4.99 -6.26
C LYS A 223 -22.34 4.45 -6.97
N GLU A 224 -21.27 5.25 -7.03
CA GLU A 224 -20.00 4.85 -7.64
C GLU A 224 -19.45 3.57 -7.02
N GLU A 225 -19.55 3.44 -5.69
CA GLU A 225 -19.07 2.25 -5.01
C GLU A 225 -19.94 1.02 -5.31
N ILE A 226 -21.27 1.16 -5.23
CA ILE A 226 -22.21 0.09 -5.58
C ILE A 226 -21.99 -0.40 -7.01
N ASP A 227 -21.77 0.55 -7.93
CA ASP A 227 -21.50 0.26 -9.33
C ASP A 227 -20.17 -0.45 -9.50
N SER A 228 -19.12 0.01 -8.82
CA SER A 228 -17.79 -0.63 -8.85
C SER A 228 -17.86 -2.11 -8.50
N TRP A 229 -18.71 -2.48 -7.54
CA TRP A 229 -18.96 -3.89 -7.19
C TRP A 229 -19.89 -4.64 -8.16
N GLY A 230 -20.56 -3.95 -9.08
CA GLY A 230 -21.56 -4.53 -9.98
C GLY A 230 -22.85 -4.92 -9.26
N LEU A 231 -23.15 -4.32 -8.11
CA LEU A 231 -24.25 -4.71 -7.22
C LEU A 231 -25.44 -3.74 -7.31
N PHE A 232 -25.52 -2.91 -8.34
CA PHE A 232 -26.57 -1.90 -8.41
C PHE A 232 -27.97 -2.49 -8.43
N ASP A 233 -28.21 -3.51 -9.25
CA ASP A 233 -29.53 -4.16 -9.33
C ASP A 233 -29.99 -4.69 -7.97
N TYR A 234 -29.06 -5.20 -7.17
CA TYR A 234 -29.34 -5.68 -5.81
C TYR A 234 -29.66 -4.54 -4.83
N TYR A 235 -28.96 -3.41 -4.92
CA TYR A 235 -29.16 -2.25 -4.02
C TYR A 235 -30.13 -1.20 -4.56
N GLN A 236 -30.68 -1.37 -5.76
CA GLN A 236 -31.39 -0.35 -6.53
C GLN A 236 -32.54 0.28 -5.74
N ASP A 237 -33.46 -0.55 -5.23
CA ASP A 237 -34.64 -0.06 -4.52
C ASP A 237 -34.26 0.68 -3.25
N ARG A 238 -33.26 0.16 -2.52
CA ARG A 238 -32.77 0.79 -1.30
C ARG A 238 -32.08 2.11 -1.59
N PHE A 239 -31.31 2.19 -2.66
CA PHE A 239 -30.66 3.41 -3.11
C PHE A 239 -31.70 4.48 -3.49
N PHE A 240 -32.71 4.15 -4.31
CA PHE A 240 -33.74 5.11 -4.69
C PHE A 240 -34.64 5.53 -3.54
N ASN A 241 -34.87 4.67 -2.55
CA ASN A 241 -35.61 5.02 -1.35
C ASN A 241 -34.92 6.10 -0.49
N LEU A 242 -33.62 6.38 -0.71
CA LEU A 242 -32.94 7.51 -0.06
C LEU A 242 -33.53 8.87 -0.45
N PHE A 243 -34.10 8.98 -1.65
CA PHE A 243 -34.64 10.23 -2.18
C PHE A 243 -36.15 10.38 -1.97
N LYS A 244 -36.85 9.28 -1.65
CA LYS A 244 -38.31 9.28 -1.44
C LYS A 244 -38.74 9.89 -0.09
N ARG A 245 -37.81 10.20 0.82
CA ARG A 245 -38.09 10.76 2.16
C ARG A 245 -37.70 12.24 2.30
N SER A 246 -37.36 12.93 1.22
CA SER A 246 -36.99 14.35 1.24
C SER A 246 -38.10 15.30 0.76
N ASN A 247 -39.37 14.89 0.83
CA ASN A 247 -40.54 15.76 0.66
C ASN A 247 -41.33 15.86 1.95
#